data_AF-A0A6N9H962-F1
#
_entry.id   AF-A0A6N9H962-F1
#
_cell.length_a   1.000
_cell.length_b   1.000
_cell.length_c   1.000
_cell.angle_alpha   90.00
_cell.angle_beta   90.00
_cell.angle_gamma   90.00
#
_symmetry.space_group_name_H-M   'P 1'
#
loop_
_entity.id
_entity.type
_entity.pdbx_description
1 polymer ?
#
loop_
_entity_poly.entity_id
_entity_poly.type
_entity_poly.pdbx_seq_one_letter_code
_entity_poly.pdbx_strand_id
1 'polypeptide(L)'
;MRLKKDGIVPFVCLDHGMTMSMYYPDPDGNGVEIQFDTFGDWRTSKEWMWASQEFGDNPIGEYFDPDQIVEAHKAGADGKEIHERARKGEYRPEVVPEVYLPELW
;
A
#
# COMPACT_ATOMS: atom_id res chain seq x y z
N MET A 1 -3.86 3.35 14.40
CA MET A 1 -4.48 2.22 13.66
C MET A 1 -5.55 1.53 14.52
N ARG A 2 -6.72 1.20 13.95
CA ARG A 2 -7.80 0.49 14.66
C ARG A 2 -7.45 -0.98 14.89
N LEU A 3 -7.19 -1.74 13.82
CA LEU A 3 -6.91 -3.18 13.86
C LEU A 3 -5.66 -3.53 14.69
N LYS A 4 -4.61 -2.71 14.61
CA LYS A 4 -3.38 -2.87 15.40
C LYS A 4 -3.64 -2.92 16.92
N LYS A 5 -4.69 -2.24 17.43
CA LYS A 5 -5.05 -2.29 18.86
C LYS A 5 -5.54 -3.67 19.29
N ASP A 6 -6.06 -4.45 18.34
CA ASP A 6 -6.55 -5.81 18.56
C ASP A 6 -5.50 -6.87 18.17
N GLY A 7 -4.24 -6.46 17.95
CA GLY A 7 -3.16 -7.36 17.54
C GLY A 7 -3.18 -7.78 16.06
N ILE A 8 -4.12 -7.24 15.27
CA ILE A 8 -4.25 -7.53 13.84
C ILE A 8 -3.36 -6.56 13.07
N VAL A 9 -2.27 -7.06 12.50
CA VAL A 9 -1.27 -6.29 11.76
C VAL A 9 -1.15 -6.78 10.32
N PRO A 10 -0.90 -5.87 9.35
CA PRO A 10 -0.67 -6.31 7.98
C PRO A 10 0.68 -7.03 7.89
N PHE A 11 0.76 -8.07 7.06
CA PHE A 11 2.02 -8.73 6.73
C PHE A 11 2.74 -8.03 5.56
N VAL A 12 2.01 -7.27 4.73
CA VAL A 12 2.54 -6.50 3.60
C VAL A 12 1.76 -5.20 3.43
N CYS A 13 2.46 -4.11 3.09
CA CYS A 13 1.90 -2.82 2.71
C CYS A 13 2.58 -2.33 1.43
N LEU A 14 1.81 -2.10 0.38
CA LEU A 14 2.31 -1.75 -0.96
C LEU A 14 1.55 -0.59 -1.59
N ASP A 15 2.28 0.34 -2.15
CA ASP A 15 1.80 1.40 -3.04
C ASP A 15 2.00 0.94 -4.49
N HIS A 16 0.91 0.51 -5.12
CA HIS A 16 0.85 0.08 -6.52
C HIS A 16 0.75 1.26 -7.51
N GLY A 17 0.80 2.49 -7.01
CA GLY A 17 0.60 3.74 -7.76
C GLY A 17 -0.86 4.12 -7.90
N MET A 18 -1.72 3.26 -8.43
CA MET A 18 -3.16 3.55 -8.52
C MET A 18 -3.93 3.20 -7.24
N THR A 19 -3.37 2.30 -6.44
CA THR A 19 -3.94 1.84 -5.18
C THR A 19 -2.86 1.67 -4.13
N MET A 20 -3.16 2.04 -2.90
CA MET A 20 -2.35 1.66 -1.74
C MET A 20 -3.07 0.57 -0.96
N SER A 21 -2.35 -0.53 -0.72
CA SER A 21 -2.88 -1.78 -0.20
C SER A 21 -2.18 -2.20 1.08
N MET A 22 -2.97 -2.76 2.01
CA MET A 22 -2.50 -3.43 3.21
C MET A 22 -3.08 -4.85 3.26
N TYR A 23 -2.22 -5.85 3.36
CA TYR A 23 -2.59 -7.27 3.36
C TYR A 23 -2.51 -7.84 4.77
N TYR A 24 -3.60 -8.46 5.24
CA TYR A 24 -3.74 -9.03 6.59
C TYR A 24 -3.95 -10.55 6.50
N PRO A 25 -3.41 -11.34 7.44
CA PRO A 25 -3.76 -12.75 7.52
C PRO A 25 -5.11 -12.88 8.23
N ASP A 26 -6.02 -13.68 7.67
CA ASP A 26 -7.19 -14.15 8.41
C ASP A 26 -6.83 -15.37 9.30
N PRO A 27 -7.72 -15.80 10.22
CA PRO A 27 -7.44 -16.94 11.10
C PRO A 27 -7.22 -18.28 10.40
N ASP A 28 -7.64 -18.41 9.13
CA ASP A 28 -7.52 -19.61 8.31
C ASP A 28 -6.26 -19.59 7.43
N GLY A 29 -5.51 -18.49 7.43
CA GLY A 29 -4.28 -18.31 6.65
C GLY A 29 -4.49 -17.68 5.27
N ASN A 30 -5.69 -17.18 4.94
CA ASN A 30 -5.93 -16.42 3.72
C ASN A 30 -5.38 -14.99 3.84
N GLY A 31 -4.93 -14.44 2.71
CA GLY A 31 -4.59 -13.02 2.61
C GLY A 31 -5.83 -12.17 2.32
N VAL A 32 -6.12 -11.21 3.20
CA VAL A 32 -7.17 -10.20 3.01
C VAL A 32 -6.52 -8.88 2.64
N GLU A 33 -6.80 -8.38 1.45
CA GLU A 33 -6.36 -7.05 1.00
C GLU A 33 -7.39 -5.99 1.37
N ILE A 34 -6.92 -4.94 2.05
CA ILE A 34 -7.63 -3.67 2.18
C ILE A 34 -6.89 -2.66 1.32
N GLN A 35 -7.54 -2.14 0.28
CA GLN A 35 -6.97 -1.17 -0.64
C GLN A 35 -7.83 0.09 -0.73
N PHE A 36 -7.19 1.20 -1.08
CA PHE A 36 -7.88 2.43 -1.45
C PHE A 36 -7.31 3.02 -2.73
N ASP A 37 -8.16 3.68 -3.49
CA ASP A 37 -7.82 4.36 -4.74
C ASP A 37 -7.11 5.69 -4.44
N THR A 38 -5.93 5.89 -5.02
CA THR A 38 -5.09 7.07 -4.74
C THR A 38 -5.47 8.28 -5.58
N PHE A 39 -6.22 8.11 -6.66
CA PHE A 39 -6.65 9.18 -7.56
C PHE A 39 -8.06 9.70 -7.24
N GLY A 40 -8.86 8.94 -6.49
CA GLY A 40 -10.26 9.25 -6.19
C GLY A 40 -11.20 9.09 -7.40
N ASP A 41 -10.68 8.64 -8.54
CA ASP A 41 -11.43 8.43 -9.77
C ASP A 41 -10.91 7.20 -10.52
N TRP A 42 -11.74 6.17 -10.51
CA TRP A 42 -11.48 4.89 -11.18
C TRP A 42 -11.13 5.00 -12.68
N ARG A 43 -11.57 6.05 -13.39
CA ARG A 43 -11.19 6.24 -14.81
C ARG A 43 -9.73 6.66 -14.91
N THR A 44 -9.32 7.62 -14.10
CA THR A 44 -7.93 8.05 -13.96
C THR A 44 -7.03 6.90 -13.53
N SER A 45 -7.45 6.10 -12.54
CA SER A 45 -6.70 4.92 -12.07
C SER A 45 -6.49 3.88 -13.15
N LYS A 46 -7.55 3.57 -13.92
CA LYS A 46 -7.44 2.69 -15.08
C LYS A 46 -6.51 3.26 -16.12
N GLU A 47 -6.62 4.56 -16.40
CA GLU A 47 -5.80 5.24 -17.40
C GLU A 47 -4.32 5.15 -17.05
N TRP A 48 -3.99 5.49 -15.80
CA TRP A 48 -2.64 5.42 -15.29
C TRP A 48 -2.08 4.00 -15.34
N MET A 49 -2.87 2.99 -14.96
CA MET A 49 -2.46 1.58 -15.00
C MET A 49 -2.08 1.11 -16.42
N TRP A 50 -2.82 1.48 -17.47
CA TRP A 50 -2.49 1.02 -18.83
C TRP A 50 -1.42 1.86 -19.53
N ALA A 51 -1.31 3.15 -19.18
CA ALA A 51 -0.46 4.10 -19.90
C ALA A 51 0.90 4.38 -19.22
N SER A 52 1.03 4.15 -17.91
CA SER A 52 2.26 4.52 -17.19
C SER A 52 3.38 3.49 -17.39
N GLN A 53 4.57 4.01 -17.70
CA GLN A 53 5.80 3.20 -17.70
C GLN A 53 6.12 2.71 -16.28
N GLU A 54 5.85 3.54 -15.27
CA GLU A 54 6.07 3.23 -13.85
C GLU A 54 5.36 1.93 -13.43
N PHE A 55 4.07 1.77 -13.79
CA PHE A 55 3.36 0.53 -13.53
C PHE A 55 3.87 -0.64 -14.39
N GLY A 56 4.22 -0.36 -15.65
CA GLY A 56 4.80 -1.37 -16.55
C GLY A 56 6.13 -1.94 -16.04
N ASP A 57 6.97 -1.12 -15.41
CA ASP A 57 8.27 -1.51 -14.87
C ASP A 57 8.15 -2.19 -13.50
N ASN A 58 7.24 -1.72 -12.63
CA ASN A 58 7.02 -2.29 -11.31
C ASN A 58 5.51 -2.37 -10.96
N PRO A 59 4.80 -3.44 -11.39
CA PRO A 59 3.38 -3.61 -11.10
C PRO A 59 3.10 -4.08 -9.67
N ILE A 60 4.13 -4.53 -8.93
CA ILE A 60 4.04 -4.94 -7.52
C ILE A 60 4.05 -3.72 -6.59
N GLY A 61 4.58 -2.59 -7.06
CA GLY A 61 4.61 -1.35 -6.30
C GLY A 61 5.77 -1.25 -5.32
N GLU A 62 5.66 -0.24 -4.45
CA GLU A 62 6.69 0.11 -3.46
C GLU A 62 6.18 -0.09 -2.03
N TYR A 63 7.07 -0.50 -1.14
CA TYR A 63 6.71 -0.69 0.27
C TYR A 63 6.50 0.63 0.98
N PHE A 64 5.50 0.68 1.86
CA PHE A 64 5.31 1.78 2.80
C PHE A 64 5.06 1.28 4.23
N ASP A 65 5.46 2.10 5.20
CA ASP A 65 5.16 1.92 6.61
C ASP A 65 3.81 2.60 6.93
N PRO A 66 2.79 1.83 7.32
CA PRO A 66 1.47 2.37 7.55
C PRO A 66 1.41 3.23 8.83
N ASP A 67 2.34 3.08 9.78
CA ASP A 67 2.42 3.97 10.94
C ASP A 67 2.94 5.36 10.53
N GLN A 68 3.90 5.44 9.61
CA GLN A 68 4.39 6.73 9.09
C GLN A 68 3.31 7.51 8.34
N ILE A 69 2.45 6.81 7.57
CA ILE A 69 1.27 7.42 6.95
C ILE A 69 0.31 7.99 7.99
N VAL A 70 0.04 7.25 9.07
CA VAL A 70 -0.84 7.71 10.15
C VAL A 70 -0.27 8.97 10.81
N GLU A 71 1.03 9.03 11.05
CA GLU A 71 1.67 10.22 11.61
C GLU A 71 1.62 11.41 10.64
N ALA A 72 1.87 11.20 9.35
CA ALA A 72 1.71 12.24 8.33
C ALA A 72 0.27 12.79 8.27
N HIS A 73 -0.71 11.90 8.30
CA HIS A 73 -2.12 12.30 8.30
C HIS A 73 -2.50 13.09 9.57
N LYS A 74 -2.03 12.65 10.75
CA LYS A 74 -2.23 13.40 12.01
C LYS A 74 -1.55 14.77 11.99
N ALA A 75 -0.44 14.91 11.27
CA ALA A 75 0.25 16.17 11.05
C ALA A 75 -0.47 17.09 10.05
N GLY A 76 -1.56 16.62 9.42
CA GLY A 76 -2.42 17.41 8.54
C GLY A 76 -2.26 17.12 7.05
N ALA A 77 -1.40 16.18 6.65
CA ALA A 77 -1.27 15.78 5.25
C ALA A 77 -2.58 15.14 4.75
N ASP A 78 -3.02 15.57 3.56
CA ASP A 78 -4.16 14.97 2.88
C ASP A 78 -3.75 13.69 2.11
N GLY A 79 -4.73 12.99 1.54
CA GLY A 79 -4.47 11.73 0.83
C GLY A 79 -3.56 11.89 -0.39
N LYS A 80 -3.63 13.03 -1.09
CA LYS A 80 -2.82 13.30 -2.28
C LYS A 80 -1.38 13.58 -1.87
N GLU A 81 -1.17 14.40 -0.85
CA GLU A 81 0.15 14.69 -0.30
C GLU A 81 0.81 13.42 0.24
N ILE A 82 0.07 12.59 0.98
CA ILE A 82 0.56 11.30 1.48
C ILE A 82 1.01 10.41 0.32
N HIS A 83 0.18 10.25 -0.71
CA HIS A 83 0.52 9.42 -1.86
C HIS A 83 1.77 9.94 -2.60
N GLU A 84 1.86 11.25 -2.85
CA GLU A 84 3.04 11.84 -3.50
C GLU A 84 4.34 11.64 -2.69
N ARG A 85 4.26 11.70 -1.36
CA ARG A 85 5.40 11.44 -0.47
C ARG A 85 5.76 9.96 -0.41
N ALA A 86 4.76 9.08 -0.45
CA ALA A 86 4.95 7.62 -0.55
C ALA A 86 5.69 7.25 -1.84
N ARG A 87 5.27 7.77 -3.00
CA ARG A 87 5.96 7.56 -4.30
C ARG A 87 7.41 8.06 -4.32
N LYS A 88 7.77 9.01 -3.45
CA LYS A 88 9.16 9.49 -3.26
C LYS A 88 9.97 8.61 -2.30
N GLY A 89 9.37 7.57 -1.74
CA GLY A 89 10.00 6.65 -0.81
C GLY A 89 10.11 7.17 0.63
N GLU A 90 9.43 8.27 0.98
CA GLU A 90 9.53 8.87 2.32
C GLU A 90 9.04 7.95 3.42
N TYR A 91 8.14 7.02 3.11
CA TYR A 91 7.57 6.09 4.07
C TYR A 91 8.10 4.66 3.90
N ARG A 92 9.19 4.45 3.16
CA ARG A 92 9.73 3.09 2.98
C ARG A 92 10.16 2.54 4.35
N PRO A 93 9.71 1.33 4.74
CA PRO A 93 10.13 0.74 6.01
C PRO A 93 11.63 0.44 5.97
N GLU A 94 12.31 0.59 7.12
CA GLU A 94 13.75 0.26 7.25
C GLU A 94 14.01 -1.22 6.95
N VAL A 95 13.08 -2.08 7.36
CA VAL A 95 13.11 -3.52 7.10
C VAL A 95 11.93 -3.87 6.20
N VAL A 96 12.22 -4.31 4.99
CA VAL A 96 11.20 -4.82 4.07
C VAL A 96 10.79 -6.21 4.55
N PRO A 97 9.49 -6.48 4.78
CA PRO A 97 9.04 -7.78 5.21
C PRO A 97 9.32 -8.85 4.14
N GLU A 98 9.81 -10.01 4.56
CA GLU A 98 9.85 -11.19 3.68
C GLU A 98 8.42 -11.64 3.39
N VAL A 99 8.02 -11.52 2.13
CA VAL A 99 6.70 -11.95 1.69
C VAL A 99 6.82 -13.37 1.14
N TYR A 100 6.32 -14.36 1.89
CA TYR A 100 6.15 -15.69 1.34
C TYR A 100 4.90 -15.70 0.46
N LEU A 101 5.08 -15.47 -0.83
CA LEU A 101 4.06 -15.81 -1.82
C LEU A 101 3.97 -17.35 -1.84
N PRO A 102 2.76 -17.94 -1.78
CA PRO A 102 2.61 -19.39 -1.92
C PRO A 102 3.34 -19.85 -3.19
N GLU A 103 4.10 -20.94 -3.09
CA GLU A 103 4.74 -21.52 -4.28
C GLU A 103 3.68 -21.73 -5.36
N LEU A 104 3.90 -21.10 -6.52
CA LEU A 104 3.06 -21.30 -7.69
C LEU A 104 3.18 -22.78 -8.09
N TRP A 105 2.09 -23.52 -7.89
CA TRP A 105 1.93 -24.92 -8.29
C TRP A 105 2.02 -25.09 -9.81
#